data_AF-A0A6B0SJV6-F1
#
_entry.id   AF-A0A6B0SJV6-F1
#
_cell.length_a   1.000
_cell.length_b   1.000
_cell.length_c   1.000
_cell.angle_alpha   90.00
_cell.angle_beta   90.00
_cell.angle_gamma   90.00
#
_symmetry.space_group_name_H-M   'P 1'
#
loop_
_entity.id
_entity.type
_entity.pdbx_description
1 polymer ?
#
loop_
_entity_poly.entity_id
_entity_poly.type
_entity_poly.pdbx_seq_one_letter_code
_entity_poly.pdbx_strand_id
1 'polypeptide(L)' 'MDRLNATILTPNADPTATWHAETAWFEAYQDGEIEAEDLSFRVLDTLEPIRTSTEK' A
#
# COMPACT_ATOMS: atom_id res chain seq x y z
N MET A 1 -16.60 -0.44 -0.03
CA MET A 1 -15.46 -0.23 0.88
C MET A 1 -14.48 0.63 0.12
N ASP A 2 -14.18 1.80 0.68
CA ASP A 2 -13.30 2.76 0.03
C ASP A 2 -11.85 2.46 0.43
N ARG A 3 -10.96 2.50 -0.56
CA ARG A 3 -9.53 2.25 -0.38
C ARG A 3 -8.69 3.24 -1.17
N LEU A 4 -7.59 3.67 -0.56
CA LEU A 4 -6.53 4.39 -1.25
C LEU A 4 -5.68 3.38 -2.02
N ASN A 5 -5.34 3.69 -3.26
CA ASN A 5 -4.38 2.90 -4.05
C ASN A 5 -3.24 3.82 -4.45
N ALA A 6 -2.02 3.32 -4.36
CA ALA A 6 -0.83 4.08 -4.73
C ALA A 6 0.17 3.20 -5.49
N THR A 7 0.97 3.86 -6.34
CA THR A 7 2.01 3.22 -7.12
C THR A 7 3.35 3.84 -6.75
N ILE A 8 4.33 3.01 -6.42
CA ILE A 8 5.71 3.42 -6.19
C ILE A 8 6.40 3.50 -7.54
N LEU A 9 6.97 4.65 -7.84
CA LEU A 9 7.69 4.92 -9.08
C LEU A 9 9.20 5.01 -8.82
N THR A 10 10.01 4.65 -9.80
CA THR A 10 11.44 4.98 -9.84
C THR A 10 11.62 6.49 -10.08
N PRO A 11 12.84 7.03 -9.93
CA PRO A 11 13.14 8.41 -10.32
C PRO A 11 12.85 8.73 -11.79
N ASN A 12 12.80 7.71 -12.67
CA ASN A 12 12.46 7.85 -14.08
C ASN A 12 10.94 7.75 -14.35
N ALA A 13 10.11 7.73 -13.30
CA ALA A 13 8.68 7.50 -13.34
C ALA A 13 8.24 6.10 -13.81
N ASP A 14 9.15 5.12 -13.80
CA ASP A 14 8.80 3.73 -14.09
C ASP A 14 8.12 3.09 -12.87
N PRO A 15 6.99 2.40 -13.04
CA PRO A 15 6.27 1.83 -11.91
C PRO A 15 6.96 0.55 -11.42
N THR A 16 7.12 0.42 -10.10
CA THR A 16 7.87 -0.69 -9.47
C THR A 16 6.97 -1.58 -8.60
N ALA A 17 6.06 -0.98 -7.84
CA ALA A 17 5.14 -1.71 -6.98
C ALA A 17 3.85 -0.91 -6.76
N THR A 18 2.79 -1.60 -6.36
CA THR A 18 1.54 -1.00 -5.92
C THR A 18 1.24 -1.41 -4.49
N TRP A 19 0.54 -0.56 -3.76
CA TRP A 19 -0.01 -0.89 -2.45
C TRP A 19 -1.39 -0.26 -2.33
N HIS A 20 -2.17 -0.76 -1.37
CA HIS A 20 -3.45 -0.16 -1.03
C HIS A 20 -3.61 -0.02 0.49
N ALA A 21 -4.51 0.85 0.88
CA ALA A 21 -4.88 1.02 2.28
C ALA A 21 -6.39 1.22 2.38
N GLU A 22 -7.05 0.42 3.19
CA GLU A 22 -8.48 0.55 3.45
C GLU A 22 -8.73 1.78 4.33
N THR A 23 -9.73 2.60 4.00
CA THR A 23 -10.07 3.80 4.79
C THR A 23 -10.33 3.46 6.26
N ALA A 24 -10.96 2.30 6.51
CA ALA A 24 -11.26 1.80 7.85
C ALA A 24 -10.01 1.61 8.74
N TRP A 25 -8.82 1.40 8.17
CA TRP A 25 -7.59 1.29 8.97
C TRP A 25 -7.15 2.65 9.51
N PHE A 26 -7.33 3.71 8.73
CA PHE A 26 -7.02 5.07 9.19
C PHE A 26 -8.03 5.54 10.24
N GLU A 27 -9.31 5.19 10.08
CA GLU A 27 -10.35 5.44 11.08
C GLU A 27 -9.99 4.73 12.39
N ALA A 28 -9.69 3.44 12.36
CA ALA A 28 -9.26 2.69 13.55
C ALA A 28 -8.01 3.28 14.23
N TYR A 29 -7.05 3.79 13.46
CA TYR A 29 -5.88 4.48 14.02
C TYR A 29 -6.26 5.82 14.68
N GLN A 30 -7.13 6.62 14.04
CA GLN A 30 -7.60 7.89 14.59
C GLN A 30 -8.43 7.71 15.86
N ASP A 31 -9.19 6.62 15.94
CA ASP A 31 -9.98 6.25 17.12
C ASP A 31 -9.13 5.60 18.23
N GLY A 32 -7.84 5.32 17.96
CA GLY A 32 -6.92 4.70 18.92
C GLY A 32 -7.14 3.21 19.12
N GLU A 33 -7.83 2.54 18.20
CA GLU A 33 -8.06 1.09 18.23
C GLU A 33 -6.83 0.29 17.77
N ILE A 34 -5.98 0.91 16.96
CA ILE A 34 -4.70 0.34 16.50
C ILE A 34 -3.59 1.38 16.63
N GLU A 35 -2.36 0.91 16.78
CA GLU A 35 -1.18 1.78 16.83
C GLU A 35 -0.71 2.16 15.41
N ALA A 36 0.13 3.20 15.32
CA ALA A 36 0.69 3.63 14.03
C ALA A 36 1.52 2.53 13.35
N GLU A 37 2.16 1.67 14.14
CA GLU A 37 2.94 0.53 13.67
C GLU A 37 2.04 -0.54 13.03
N ASP A 38 0.89 -0.85 13.63
CA ASP A 38 -0.09 -1.79 13.07
C ASP A 38 -0.64 -1.30 11.72
N LEU A 39 -0.98 0.00 11.63
CA LEU A 39 -1.40 0.61 10.38
C LEU A 39 -0.31 0.47 9.30
N SER A 40 0.94 0.76 9.67
CA SER A 40 2.08 0.68 8.74
C SER A 40 2.29 -0.75 8.23
N PHE A 41 2.23 -1.75 9.12
CA PHE A 41 2.35 -3.16 8.72
C PHE A 41 1.22 -3.60 7.81
N ARG A 42 -0.03 -3.23 8.12
CA ARG A 42 -1.18 -3.55 7.25
C ARG A 42 -1.00 -3.00 5.85
N VAL A 43 -0.52 -1.76 5.71
CA VAL A 43 -0.24 -1.18 4.39
C VAL A 43 0.91 -1.92 3.69
N LEU A 44 2.00 -2.21 4.39
CA LEU A 44 3.15 -2.93 3.83
C LEU A 44 2.78 -4.34 3.35
N ASP A 45 1.88 -5.03 4.05
CA ASP A 45 1.40 -6.36 3.67
C ASP A 45 0.62 -6.36 2.33
N THR A 46 0.12 -5.21 1.90
CA THR A 46 -0.54 -5.07 0.59
C THR A 46 0.41 -4.79 -0.57
N LEU A 47 1.71 -4.67 -0.30
CA LEU A 47 2.68 -4.31 -1.32
C LEU A 47 2.82 -5.43 -2.36
N GLU A 48 2.47 -5.11 -3.59
CA GLU A 48 2.56 -6.01 -4.74
C GLU A 48 3.58 -5.47 -5.74
N PRO A 49 4.67 -6.22 -6.03
CA PRO A 49 5.62 -5.82 -7.06
C PRO A 49 4.98 -5.93 -8.45
N ILE A 50 5.29 -4.99 -9.32
CA ILE A 50 4.85 -5.08 -10.72
C ILE A 50 5.65 -6.20 -11.38
N ARG A 51 4.96 -7.30 -11.69
CA ARG A 51 5.56 -8.41 -12.45
C ARG A 51 5.72 -7.98 -13.89
N THR A 52 6.93 -7.60 -14.28
CA THR A 52 7.31 -7.54 -15.68
C THR A 52 7.46 -8.97 -16.19
N SER A 53 6.56 -9.38 -17.10
CA SER A 53 6.80 -10.60 -17.89
C SER A 53 8.09 -10.38 -18.66
N THR A 54 9.18 -10.99 -18.21
CA THR A 54 10.33 -11.20 -19.08
C THR A 54 9.92 -12.33 -20.02
N GLU A 55 9.28 -11.98 -21.13
CA GLU A 55 9.16 -12.90 -22.25
C GLU A 55 10.56 -13.27 -22.74
N LYS A 56 10.71 -14.56 -23.00
CA LYS A 56 11.94 -15.31 -23.21
C LYS A 56 12.42 -15.23 -24.65
#